data_AF-A0A940X457-F1
#
_entry.id   AF-A0A940X457-F1
#
_cell.length_a   1.000
_cell.length_b   1.000
_cell.length_c   1.000
_cell.angle_alpha   90.00
_cell.angle_beta   90.00
_cell.angle_gamma   90.00
#
_symmetry.space_group_name_H-M   'P 1'
#
loop_
_entity.id
_entity.type
_entity.pdbx_description
1 polymer ?
#
loop_
_entity_poly.entity_id
_entity_poly.type
_entity_poly.pdbx_seq_one_letter_code
_entity_poly.pdbx_strand_id
1 'polypeptide(L)'
;MARQRDHDHDHEGDEDPAALFRSAIGPVKPLPEAPAPPRKAPPRPRARMAERDEDLARDEFKHAVIAALEAGDMLSYRRDEVTPQVLKRLARGEYAAQEELDLHGLPARTAEALLRDFLRDCRTHGVGCVRIVHGKGQNSEERLPVLKNLVDRMLRQRADVLAFHSPPAAQGGAGAVLVLLKRQ
;
A
#
# COMPACT_ATOMS: atom_id res chain seq x y z
N MET A 1 -93.87 -15.65 -30.09
CA MET A 1 -92.83 -14.67 -29.69
C MET A 1 -91.59 -15.44 -29.24
N ALA A 2 -90.49 -15.24 -29.98
CA ALA A 2 -89.04 -15.34 -29.69
C ALA A 2 -88.58 -16.00 -28.36
N ARG A 3 -87.52 -16.81 -28.25
CA ARG A 3 -86.21 -16.85 -28.97
C ARG A 3 -85.55 -18.24 -28.91
N GLN A 4 -84.88 -18.60 -30.00
CA GLN A 4 -83.76 -19.54 -30.11
C GLN A 4 -82.43 -18.76 -29.89
N ARG A 5 -81.31 -19.49 -29.62
CA ARG A 5 -79.86 -19.13 -29.72
C ARG A 5 -79.16 -18.74 -28.40
N ASP A 6 -77.95 -19.19 -28.02
CA ASP A 6 -76.77 -19.88 -28.62
C ASP A 6 -76.02 -20.64 -27.47
N HIS A 7 -75.48 -21.85 -27.64
CA HIS A 7 -74.06 -22.21 -27.93
C HIS A 7 -72.97 -21.71 -26.96
N ASP A 8 -72.06 -22.64 -26.63
CA ASP A 8 -70.72 -22.50 -25.99
C ASP A 8 -70.69 -22.21 -24.48
N HIS A 9 -69.84 -22.83 -23.64
CA HIS A 9 -68.50 -23.37 -23.83
C HIS A 9 -68.13 -24.27 -22.63
N ASP A 10 -67.37 -25.33 -22.91
CA ASP A 10 -66.47 -26.15 -22.08
C ASP A 10 -66.27 -25.82 -20.59
N HIS A 11 -66.39 -26.84 -19.73
CA HIS A 11 -65.52 -27.00 -18.55
C HIS A 11 -65.29 -28.49 -18.29
N GLU A 12 -64.21 -29.01 -18.89
CA GLU A 12 -63.51 -30.20 -18.41
C GLU A 12 -63.30 -30.05 -16.90
N GLY A 13 -63.76 -31.05 -16.14
CA GLY A 13 -63.58 -31.11 -14.70
C GLY A 13 -62.11 -31.16 -14.37
N ASP A 14 -61.62 -30.03 -13.88
CA ASP A 14 -60.29 -29.76 -13.33
C ASP A 14 -60.05 -30.65 -12.09
N GLU A 15 -59.80 -31.94 -12.31
CA GLU A 15 -59.29 -32.83 -11.26
C GLU A 15 -57.84 -32.44 -11.00
N ASP A 16 -57.59 -31.69 -9.91
CA ASP A 16 -56.24 -31.34 -9.43
C ASP A 16 -55.33 -32.58 -9.51
N PRO A 17 -54.36 -32.64 -10.44
CA PRO A 17 -53.50 -33.80 -10.63
C PRO A 17 -52.75 -34.17 -9.34
N ALA A 18 -52.48 -33.18 -8.48
CA ALA A 18 -51.85 -33.39 -7.20
C ALA A 18 -52.80 -34.08 -6.19
N ALA A 19 -54.11 -33.81 -6.26
CA ALA A 19 -55.11 -34.50 -5.45
C ALA A 19 -55.26 -35.97 -5.89
N LEU A 20 -55.29 -36.22 -7.20
CA LEU A 20 -55.31 -37.57 -7.75
C LEU A 20 -54.08 -38.37 -7.31
N PHE A 21 -52.89 -37.75 -7.44
CA PHE A 21 -51.63 -38.35 -7.01
C PHE A 21 -51.63 -38.67 -5.50
N ARG A 22 -52.06 -37.73 -4.65
CA ARG A 22 -52.18 -37.94 -3.19
C ARG A 22 -53.11 -39.09 -2.82
N SER A 23 -54.18 -39.31 -3.59
CA SER A 23 -55.10 -40.42 -3.37
C SER A 23 -54.50 -41.78 -3.76
N ALA A 24 -53.71 -41.84 -4.83
CA ALA A 24 -53.11 -43.07 -5.35
C ALA A 24 -51.94 -43.58 -4.50
N ILE A 25 -51.15 -42.67 -3.90
CA ILE A 25 -49.96 -43.02 -3.09
C ILE A 25 -50.30 -43.49 -1.67
N GLY A 26 -51.51 -43.19 -1.17
CA GLY A 26 -51.94 -43.59 0.17
C GLY A 26 -51.12 -42.92 1.31
N PRO A 27 -51.29 -43.38 2.56
CA PRO A 27 -50.60 -42.80 3.71
C PRO A 27 -49.10 -43.08 3.66
N VAL A 28 -48.30 -42.02 3.52
CA VAL A 28 -46.82 -42.09 3.53
C VAL A 28 -46.27 -41.66 4.89
N LYS A 29 -45.24 -42.37 5.37
CA LYS A 29 -44.51 -42.01 6.58
C LYS A 29 -43.50 -40.90 6.28
N PRO A 30 -43.62 -39.70 6.84
CA PRO A 30 -42.66 -38.64 6.60
C PRO A 30 -41.30 -39.01 7.19
N LEU A 31 -40.23 -38.70 6.45
CA LEU A 31 -38.88 -38.83 6.95
C LEU A 31 -38.63 -37.78 8.04
N PRO A 32 -37.93 -38.14 9.14
CA PRO A 32 -37.56 -37.18 10.16
C PRO A 32 -36.69 -36.08 9.55
N GLU A 33 -37.05 -34.82 9.80
CA GLU A 33 -36.26 -33.69 9.36
C GLU A 33 -34.88 -33.73 10.04
N ALA A 34 -33.82 -33.85 9.24
CA ALA A 34 -32.46 -33.86 9.77
C ALA A 34 -32.13 -32.46 10.32
N PRO A 35 -31.56 -32.34 11.53
CA PRO A 35 -31.17 -31.04 12.07
C PRO A 35 -30.14 -30.38 11.15
N ALA A 36 -30.31 -29.08 10.91
CA ALA A 36 -29.38 -28.30 10.10
C ALA A 36 -27.95 -28.41 10.67
N PRO A 37 -26.92 -28.52 9.82
CA PRO A 37 -25.54 -28.60 10.27
C PRO A 37 -25.17 -27.34 11.07
N PRO A 38 -24.35 -27.45 12.12
CA PRO A 38 -23.96 -26.31 12.93
C PRO A 38 -23.23 -25.27 12.07
N ARG A 39 -23.65 -24.01 12.18
CA ARG A 39 -22.99 -22.89 11.50
C ARG A 39 -21.53 -22.80 11.93
N LYS A 40 -20.61 -22.76 10.95
CA LYS A 40 -19.18 -22.54 11.22
C LYS A 40 -19.01 -21.24 12.00
N ALA A 41 -18.23 -21.29 13.08
CA ALA A 41 -17.95 -20.11 13.89
C ALA A 41 -17.27 -19.01 13.04
N PRO A 42 -17.61 -17.72 13.26
CA PRO A 42 -16.93 -16.64 12.57
C PRO A 42 -15.42 -16.65 12.90
N PRO A 43 -14.57 -16.24 11.95
CA PRO A 43 -13.13 -16.16 12.19
C PRO A 43 -12.85 -15.24 13.37
N ARG A 44 -11.91 -15.66 14.24
CA ARG A 44 -11.54 -14.88 15.42
C ARG A 44 -11.10 -13.46 14.99
N PRO A 45 -11.54 -12.40 15.70
CA PRO A 45 -11.16 -11.04 15.37
C PRO A 45 -9.64 -10.90 15.47
N ARG A 46 -8.98 -10.67 14.33
CA ARG A 46 -7.57 -10.29 14.31
C ARG A 46 -7.47 -8.83 14.76
N ALA A 47 -6.63 -8.57 15.77
CA ALA A 47 -6.36 -7.24 16.27
C ALA A 47 -5.51 -6.44 15.26
N ARG A 48 -6.13 -6.01 14.15
CA ARG A 48 -5.47 -5.17 13.12
C ARG A 48 -4.87 -3.88 13.68
N MET A 49 -5.38 -3.40 14.83
CA MET A 49 -4.83 -2.25 15.54
C MET A 49 -3.54 -2.60 16.27
N ALA A 50 -3.44 -3.77 16.89
CA ALA A 50 -2.21 -4.21 17.56
C ALA A 50 -1.07 -4.45 16.55
N GLU A 51 -1.36 -5.05 15.39
CA GLU A 51 -0.37 -5.19 14.31
C GLU A 51 0.11 -3.83 13.78
N ARG A 52 -0.78 -2.83 13.74
CA ARG A 52 -0.42 -1.46 13.34
C ARG A 52 0.42 -0.75 14.40
N ASP A 53 0.04 -0.86 15.67
CA ASP A 53 0.80 -0.28 16.78
C ASP A 53 2.19 -0.91 16.91
N GLU A 54 2.32 -2.23 16.71
CA GLU A 54 3.63 -2.91 16.68
C GLU A 54 4.51 -2.44 15.52
N ASP A 55 3.92 -2.21 14.34
CA ASP A 55 4.61 -1.68 13.17
C ASP A 55 5.08 -0.24 13.40
N LEU A 56 4.22 0.61 13.99
CA LEU A 56 4.54 1.99 14.35
C LEU A 56 5.64 2.05 15.41
N ALA A 57 5.52 1.27 16.49
CA ALA A 57 6.51 1.22 17.56
C ALA A 57 7.87 0.71 17.07
N ARG A 58 7.88 -0.26 16.15
CA ARG A 58 9.11 -0.74 15.53
C ARG A 58 9.76 0.31 14.64
N ASP A 59 8.97 1.06 13.89
CA ASP A 59 9.49 2.16 13.07
C ASP A 59 10.00 3.30 13.95
N GLU A 60 9.27 3.69 14.99
CA GLU A 60 9.68 4.68 15.99
C GLU A 60 11.01 4.30 16.67
N PHE A 61 11.16 3.04 17.10
CA PHE A 61 12.40 2.55 17.68
C PHE A 61 13.58 2.63 16.70
N LYS A 62 13.37 2.27 15.43
CA LYS A 62 14.41 2.42 14.40
C LYS A 62 14.73 3.88 14.07
N HIS A 63 13.80 4.79 14.33
CA HIS A 63 14.00 6.24 14.17
C HIS A 63 14.73 6.85 15.36
N ALA A 64 14.63 6.29 16.57
CA ALA A 64 15.28 6.81 17.77
C ALA A 64 16.79 6.53 17.88
N VAL A 65 17.30 5.49 17.20
CA VAL A 65 18.74 5.09 17.26
C VAL A 65 19.68 6.05 16.50
N ILE A 66 19.13 6.86 15.59
CA ILE A 66 19.80 7.99 14.94
C ILE A 66 19.05 9.22 15.42
N ALA A 67 19.71 10.33 15.76
CA ALA A 67 19.01 11.56 16.14
C ALA A 67 17.95 11.88 15.07
N ALA A 68 16.67 11.77 15.42
CA ALA A 68 15.59 11.84 14.45
C ALA A 68 15.57 13.24 13.84
N LEU A 69 15.62 13.30 12.51
CA LEU A 69 15.60 14.54 11.75
C LEU A 69 14.20 15.14 11.81
N GLU A 70 14.11 16.46 11.95
CA GLU A 70 12.87 17.21 11.88
C GLU A 70 12.50 17.56 10.43
N ALA A 71 11.27 18.01 10.18
CA ALA A 71 10.78 18.33 8.83
C ALA A 71 11.68 19.33 8.08
N GLY A 72 12.22 20.33 8.79
CA GLY A 72 13.02 21.42 8.22
C GLY A 72 14.49 21.08 7.91
N ASP A 73 15.03 20.01 8.48
CA ASP A 73 16.47 19.72 8.37
C ASP A 73 16.91 19.44 6.92
N MET A 74 18.17 19.69 6.60
CA MET A 74 18.72 19.25 5.32
C MET A 74 19.41 17.90 5.49
N LEU A 75 19.16 16.98 4.56
CA LEU A 75 19.95 15.76 4.46
C LEU A 75 21.34 16.12 3.96
N SER A 76 22.37 15.57 4.60
CA SER A 76 23.76 15.79 4.22
C SER A 76 24.62 14.62 4.66
N TYR A 77 25.34 14.05 3.71
CA TYR A 77 26.27 12.96 3.93
C TYR A 77 27.27 12.87 2.79
N ARG A 78 28.49 12.49 3.11
CA ARG A 78 29.50 12.06 2.13
C ARG A 78 30.37 10.98 2.77
N ARG A 79 30.93 10.12 1.93
CA ARG A 79 32.04 9.27 2.33
C ARG A 79 33.34 10.07 2.42
N ASP A 80 34.33 9.52 3.10
CA ASP A 80 35.61 10.20 3.35
C ASP A 80 36.42 10.37 2.07
N GLU A 81 36.35 9.40 1.15
CA GLU A 81 37.00 9.45 -0.17
C GLU A 81 36.40 10.51 -1.11
N VAL A 82 35.22 11.04 -0.79
CA VAL A 82 34.54 12.05 -1.60
C VAL A 82 34.94 13.45 -1.14
N THR A 83 35.41 14.28 -2.08
CA THR A 83 35.85 15.63 -1.77
C THR A 83 34.71 16.50 -1.23
N PRO A 84 34.98 17.44 -0.29
CA PRO A 84 33.95 18.34 0.22
C PRO A 84 33.28 19.20 -0.84
N GLN A 85 33.95 19.44 -1.98
CA GLN A 85 33.39 20.17 -3.11
C GLN A 85 32.18 19.43 -3.71
N VAL A 86 32.19 18.10 -3.76
CA VAL A 86 31.04 17.31 -4.25
C VAL A 86 29.79 17.62 -3.43
N LEU A 87 29.91 17.66 -2.10
CA LEU A 87 28.79 17.97 -1.21
C LEU A 87 28.26 19.40 -1.42
N LYS A 88 29.16 20.38 -1.61
CA LYS A 88 28.77 21.76 -1.92
C LYS A 88 28.01 21.87 -3.25
N ARG A 89 28.44 21.12 -4.26
CA ARG A 89 27.79 21.08 -5.58
C ARG A 89 26.42 20.38 -5.52
N LEU A 90 26.28 19.31 -4.74
CA LEU A 90 24.98 18.68 -4.45
C LEU A 90 24.04 19.67 -3.73
N ALA A 91 24.53 20.38 -2.71
CA ALA A 91 23.76 21.38 -1.98
C ALA A 91 23.27 22.54 -2.86
N ARG A 92 24.02 22.88 -3.91
CA ARG A 92 23.64 23.89 -4.93
C ARG A 92 22.77 23.33 -6.06
N GLY A 93 22.52 22.03 -6.08
CA GLY A 93 21.74 21.38 -7.13
C GLY A 93 22.45 21.35 -8.49
N GLU A 94 23.79 21.36 -8.50
CA GLU A 94 24.61 21.38 -9.73
C GLU A 94 24.79 20.00 -10.37
N TYR A 95 24.31 18.93 -9.72
CA TYR A 95 24.24 17.60 -10.32
C TYR A 95 22.87 17.40 -10.95
N ALA A 96 22.86 17.12 -12.25
CA ALA A 96 21.64 16.71 -12.93
C ALA A 96 21.27 15.29 -12.49
N ALA A 97 20.09 15.14 -11.89
CA ALA A 97 19.51 13.83 -11.66
C ALA A 97 19.15 13.20 -13.00
N GLN A 98 19.65 12.00 -13.23
CA GLN A 98 19.36 11.21 -14.42
C GLN A 98 18.04 10.45 -14.27
N GLU A 99 17.73 10.04 -13.04
CA GLU A 99 16.50 9.35 -12.66
C GLU A 99 15.93 9.96 -11.39
N GLU A 100 14.61 9.83 -11.21
CA GLU A 100 13.89 10.33 -10.06
C GLU A 100 12.94 9.28 -9.49
N LEU A 101 12.91 9.18 -8.16
CA LEU A 101 11.93 8.38 -7.44
C LEU A 101 11.07 9.28 -6.56
N ASP A 102 9.77 9.20 -6.73
CA ASP A 102 8.81 9.87 -5.87
C ASP A 102 8.20 8.91 -4.85
N LEU A 103 8.36 9.26 -3.57
CA LEU A 103 7.88 8.52 -2.42
C LEU A 103 6.82 9.29 -1.63
N HIS A 104 6.49 10.53 -2.01
CA HIS A 104 5.62 11.38 -1.19
C HIS A 104 4.26 10.71 -0.93
N GLY A 105 3.79 10.78 0.32
CA GLY A 105 2.50 10.23 0.71
C GLY A 105 2.39 8.70 0.70
N LEU A 106 3.45 7.97 0.33
CA LEU A 106 3.45 6.52 0.39
C LEU A 106 3.60 6.00 1.82
N PRO A 107 2.98 4.85 2.16
CA PRO A 107 3.27 4.15 3.41
C PRO A 107 4.76 3.79 3.50
N ALA A 108 5.34 3.89 4.69
CA ALA A 108 6.77 3.67 4.92
C ALA A 108 7.29 2.34 4.38
N ARG A 109 6.54 1.24 4.60
CA ARG A 109 6.89 -0.10 4.08
C ARG A 109 6.94 -0.14 2.54
N THR A 110 5.99 0.51 1.87
CA THR A 110 5.95 0.59 0.40
C THR A 110 7.11 1.44 -0.12
N ALA A 111 7.35 2.60 0.52
CA ALA A 111 8.45 3.49 0.17
C ALA A 111 9.82 2.80 0.34
N GLU A 112 9.99 1.99 1.39
CA GLU A 112 11.21 1.19 1.60
C GLU A 112 11.46 0.21 0.45
N ALA A 113 10.44 -0.54 0.05
CA ALA A 113 10.55 -1.51 -1.04
C ALA A 113 10.92 -0.81 -2.36
N LEU A 114 10.21 0.26 -2.70
CA LEU A 114 10.47 1.04 -3.93
C LEU A 114 11.86 1.66 -3.93
N LEU A 115 12.30 2.25 -2.82
CA LEU A 115 13.63 2.84 -2.72
C LEU A 115 14.73 1.78 -2.89
N ARG A 116 14.54 0.58 -2.34
CA ARG A 116 15.48 -0.53 -2.47
C ARG A 116 15.62 -0.98 -3.92
N ASP A 117 14.49 -1.17 -4.59
CA ASP A 117 14.43 -1.60 -5.98
C ASP A 117 15.01 -0.53 -6.91
N PHE A 118 14.58 0.72 -6.77
CA PHE A 118 15.08 1.85 -7.54
C PHE A 118 16.61 1.98 -7.48
N LEU A 119 17.20 1.94 -6.28
CA LEU A 119 18.65 2.06 -6.13
C LEU A 119 19.41 0.85 -6.67
N ARG A 120 18.83 -0.35 -6.61
CA ARG A 120 19.41 -1.55 -7.25
C ARG A 120 19.42 -1.40 -8.76
N ASP A 121 18.31 -0.93 -9.33
CA ASP A 121 18.16 -0.78 -10.77
C ASP A 121 19.08 0.33 -11.29
N CYS A 122 19.17 1.46 -10.59
CA CYS A 122 20.11 2.54 -10.89
C CYS A 122 21.56 2.06 -10.93
N ARG A 123 21.97 1.25 -9.94
CA ARG A 123 23.31 0.63 -9.94
C ARG A 123 23.52 -0.28 -11.14
N THR A 124 22.52 -1.12 -11.45
CA THR A 124 22.58 -2.07 -12.58
C THR A 124 22.75 -1.35 -13.92
N HIS A 125 22.09 -0.20 -14.09
CA HIS A 125 22.15 0.62 -15.31
C HIS A 125 23.27 1.68 -15.29
N GLY A 126 24.12 1.70 -14.25
CA GLY A 126 25.24 2.64 -14.17
C GLY A 126 24.83 4.11 -14.00
N VAL A 127 23.64 4.37 -13.42
CA VAL A 127 23.14 5.72 -13.12
C VAL A 127 23.98 6.33 -12.01
N GLY A 128 24.55 7.51 -12.27
CA GLY A 128 25.49 8.17 -11.38
C GLY A 128 24.83 9.14 -10.39
N CYS A 129 23.81 9.87 -10.80
CA CYS A 129 23.07 10.77 -9.91
C CYS A 129 21.56 10.60 -10.04
N VAL A 130 20.88 10.50 -8.90
CA VAL A 130 19.43 10.33 -8.81
C VAL A 130 18.83 11.34 -7.84
N ARG A 131 17.54 11.62 -8.01
CA ARG A 131 16.74 12.40 -7.06
C ARG A 131 15.73 11.49 -6.36
N ILE A 132 15.58 11.65 -5.06
CA ILE A 132 14.52 10.99 -4.30
C ILE A 132 13.66 12.08 -3.66
N VAL A 133 12.37 12.09 -3.99
CA VAL A 133 11.38 13.00 -3.41
C VAL A 133 10.65 12.24 -2.31
N HIS A 134 10.90 12.60 -1.05
CA HIS A 134 10.28 11.94 0.11
C HIS A 134 9.19 12.81 0.77
N GLY A 135 9.01 14.04 0.27
CA GLY A 135 8.09 15.02 0.83
C GLY A 135 8.65 15.72 2.08
N LYS A 136 8.06 16.88 2.41
CA LYS A 136 8.53 17.75 3.51
C LYS A 136 8.17 17.23 4.90
N GLY A 137 7.31 16.20 4.99
CA GLY A 137 6.85 15.63 6.26
C GLY A 137 6.00 16.58 7.12
N GLN A 138 5.18 17.44 6.50
CA GLN A 138 4.33 18.42 7.19
C GLN A 138 2.99 17.84 7.69
N ASN A 139 2.71 16.56 7.45
CA ASN A 139 1.39 15.95 7.66
C ASN A 139 1.31 14.97 8.85
N SER A 140 2.30 14.89 9.73
CA SER A 140 2.18 14.05 10.93
C SER A 140 1.83 14.91 12.14
N GLU A 141 0.72 14.56 12.80
CA GLU A 141 0.37 15.08 14.14
C GLU A 141 1.51 14.80 15.14
N GLU A 142 2.23 13.71 14.91
CA GLU A 142 3.48 13.36 15.56
C GLU A 142 4.68 13.87 14.75
N ARG A 143 5.04 15.13 15.00
CA ARG A 143 6.28 15.93 14.78
C ARG A 143 7.48 15.45 13.94
N LEU A 144 7.62 14.20 13.50
CA LEU A 144 8.79 13.69 12.78
C LEU A 144 8.47 13.24 11.33
N PRO A 145 9.26 13.68 10.33
CA PRO A 145 9.12 13.29 8.93
C PRO A 145 9.56 11.83 8.71
N VAL A 146 8.62 10.89 8.79
CA VAL A 146 8.86 9.43 8.69
C VAL A 146 9.67 9.06 7.44
N LEU A 147 9.22 9.47 6.24
CA LEU A 147 9.88 9.10 4.99
C LEU A 147 11.28 9.69 4.87
N LYS A 148 11.50 10.91 5.36
CA LYS A 148 12.83 11.54 5.37
C LYS A 148 13.83 10.72 6.19
N ASN A 149 13.44 10.35 7.41
CA ASN A 149 14.29 9.56 8.29
C ASN A 149 14.53 8.15 7.72
N LEU A 150 13.53 7.56 7.05
CA LEU A 150 13.67 6.29 6.34
C LEU A 150 14.70 6.39 5.19
N VAL A 151 14.59 7.42 4.35
CA VAL A 151 15.52 7.67 3.24
C VAL A 151 16.94 7.91 3.76
N ASP A 152 17.13 8.79 4.76
CA ASP A 152 18.45 9.08 5.33
C ASP A 152 19.14 7.80 5.86
N ARG A 153 18.43 7.02 6.68
CA ARG A 153 18.94 5.75 7.24
C ARG A 153 19.37 4.78 6.14
N MET A 154 18.50 4.58 5.14
CA MET A 154 18.78 3.63 4.06
C MET A 154 19.96 4.07 3.19
N LEU A 155 20.08 5.37 2.88
CA LEU A 155 21.18 5.90 2.07
C LEU A 155 22.52 5.78 2.81
N ARG A 156 22.58 6.10 4.12
CA ARG A 156 23.81 5.96 4.93
C ARG A 156 24.31 4.52 5.04
N GLN A 157 23.41 3.55 5.03
CA GLN A 157 23.74 2.14 5.16
C GLN A 157 24.25 1.49 3.85
N ARG A 158 24.16 2.20 2.72
CA ARG A 158 24.52 1.63 1.41
C ARG A 158 25.98 1.87 1.03
N ALA A 159 26.63 0.80 0.58
CA ALA A 159 28.03 0.82 0.14
C ALA A 159 28.25 1.60 -1.16
N ASP A 160 27.24 1.62 -2.02
CA ASP A 160 27.24 2.24 -3.35
C ASP A 160 26.78 3.71 -3.34
N VAL A 161 26.41 4.27 -2.20
CA VAL A 161 26.13 5.70 -2.04
C VAL A 161 27.41 6.44 -1.67
N LEU A 162 27.82 7.39 -2.51
CA LEU A 162 29.05 8.18 -2.33
C LEU A 162 28.80 9.45 -1.50
N ALA A 163 27.74 10.18 -1.83
CA ALA A 163 27.32 11.38 -1.13
C ALA A 163 25.85 11.70 -1.43
N PHE A 164 25.20 12.44 -0.54
CA PHE A 164 23.89 12.99 -0.80
C PHE A 164 23.68 14.32 -0.08
N HIS A 165 22.85 15.18 -0.65
CA HIS A 165 22.44 16.42 -0.01
C HIS A 165 21.02 16.81 -0.44
N SER A 166 20.24 17.42 0.46
CA SER A 166 18.98 18.08 0.08
C SER A 166 19.27 19.23 -0.88
N PRO A 167 18.64 19.30 -2.07
CA PRO A 167 18.95 20.33 -3.05
C PRO A 167 18.33 21.68 -2.66
N PRO A 168 18.57 22.76 -3.42
CA PRO A 168 17.91 24.05 -3.18
C PRO A 168 16.38 23.96 -3.26
N ALA A 169 15.69 24.96 -2.72
CA ALA A 169 14.22 25.01 -2.70
C ALA A 169 13.57 24.85 -4.09
N ALA A 170 14.19 25.42 -5.14
CA ALA A 170 13.75 25.29 -6.52
C ALA A 170 13.76 23.84 -7.07
N GLN A 171 14.45 22.92 -6.38
CA GLN A 171 14.57 21.50 -6.73
C GLN A 171 14.02 20.59 -5.63
N GLY A 172 13.17 21.11 -4.73
CA GLY A 172 12.47 20.32 -3.70
C GLY A 172 12.91 20.58 -2.25
N GLY A 173 14.07 21.23 -2.03
CA GLY A 173 14.51 21.63 -0.69
C GLY A 173 14.59 20.46 0.30
N ALA A 174 14.10 20.69 1.52
CA ALA A 174 14.01 19.67 2.59
C ALA A 174 13.19 18.44 2.23
N GLY A 175 12.35 18.49 1.17
CA GLY A 175 11.48 17.39 0.77
C GLY A 175 12.07 16.46 -0.28
N ALA A 176 13.31 16.71 -0.71
CA ALA A 176 14.01 15.90 -1.68
C ALA A 176 15.49 15.75 -1.31
N VAL A 177 16.15 14.80 -1.97
CA VAL A 177 17.59 14.58 -1.83
C VAL A 177 18.20 14.21 -3.19
N LEU A 178 19.33 14.83 -3.52
CA LEU A 178 20.19 14.39 -4.61
C LEU A 178 21.20 13.39 -4.08
N VAL A 179 21.33 12.25 -4.75
CA VAL A 179 22.20 11.14 -4.35
C VAL A 179 23.19 10.85 -5.46
N LEU A 180 24.47 10.81 -5.10
CA LEU A 180 25.56 10.38 -5.96
C LEU A 180 25.88 8.90 -5.68
N LEU A 181 25.79 8.08 -6.72
CA LEU A 181 26.03 6.64 -6.68
C LEU A 181 27.38 6.30 -7.29
N LYS A 182 27.98 5.20 -6.80
CA LYS A 182 29.18 4.61 -7.40
C LYS A 182 28.81 4.01 -8.76
N ARG A 183 29.46 4.47 -9.82
CA ARG A 183 29.35 3.87 -11.15
C ARG A 183 30.08 2.53 -11.17
N GLN A 184 29.51 1.55 -11.84
CA GLN A 184 30.18 0.26 -12.11
C GLN A 184 31.33 0.45 -13.10
#